data_AF-A0A7V9LFC5-F1
#
_entry.id   AF-A0A7V9LFC5-F1
#
_cell.length_a   1.000
_cell.length_b   1.000
_cell.length_c   1.000
_cell.angle_alpha   90.00
_cell.angle_beta   90.00
_cell.angle_gamma   90.00
#
_symmetry.space_group_name_H-M   'P 1'
#
loop_
_entity.id
_entity.type
_entity.pdbx_description
1 polymer ?
#
loop_
_entity_poly.entity_id
_entity_poly.type
_entity_poly.pdbx_seq_one_letter_code
_entity_poly.pdbx_strand_id
1 'polypeptide(L)'
;MATTQTPPGQKKVAIKEMSWDPITRIVGSLGIHTEIDFESKKVEKAWSTSMVFRGFDIFMKGIDPRDTHFISSRICGICGDNHCTTSCLNQNMAYGVKPPALGDLGYNLAEAADYMFDHAIFNDCMANVDFCEQMVKETNPTLLRTAESTPAPGSDIHGYKTIADIMRSLNPFTGDFYLETLQVARYTREMYCLFG
;
A
#
# COMPACT_ATOMS: atom_id res chain seq x y z
N MET A 1 -20.34 -9.32 -26.99
CA MET A 1 -19.76 -10.58 -26.50
C MET A 1 -18.95 -11.20 -27.63
N ALA A 2 -17.62 -11.14 -27.57
CA ALA A 2 -16.78 -11.82 -28.55
C ALA A 2 -16.36 -13.17 -27.95
N THR A 3 -17.02 -14.24 -28.39
CA THR A 3 -16.68 -15.62 -28.03
C THR A 3 -15.45 -16.04 -28.82
N THR A 4 -14.28 -16.04 -28.19
CA THR A 4 -13.09 -16.69 -28.73
C THR A 4 -13.26 -18.20 -28.55
N GLN A 5 -13.40 -18.93 -29.66
CA GLN A 5 -13.44 -20.40 -29.62
C GLN A 5 -12.03 -20.94 -29.42
N THR A 6 -11.88 -21.85 -28.45
CA THR A 6 -10.63 -22.57 -28.18
C THR A 6 -10.24 -23.46 -29.38
N PRO A 7 -9.01 -23.39 -29.90
CA PRO A 7 -8.55 -24.23 -31.01
C PRO A 7 -8.62 -25.74 -30.68
N PRO A 8 -8.88 -26.61 -31.67
CA PRO A 8 -8.98 -28.05 -31.46
C PRO A 8 -7.60 -28.64 -31.08
N GLY A 9 -7.54 -29.32 -29.93
CA GLY A 9 -6.32 -29.95 -29.39
C GLY A 9 -5.87 -29.42 -28.02
N GLN A 10 -6.40 -28.29 -27.57
CA GLN A 10 -6.21 -27.84 -26.18
C GLN A 10 -7.12 -28.64 -25.25
N LYS A 11 -6.52 -29.25 -24.21
CA LYS A 11 -7.30 -29.75 -23.06
C LYS A 11 -8.24 -28.65 -22.60
N LYS A 12 -9.51 -28.97 -22.37
CA LYS A 12 -10.44 -28.06 -21.67
C LYS A 12 -9.89 -27.85 -20.26
N VAL A 13 -9.06 -26.84 -20.10
CA VAL A 13 -8.64 -26.35 -18.81
C VAL A 13 -9.89 -25.79 -18.13
N ALA A 14 -10.19 -26.28 -16.93
CA ALA A 14 -11.28 -25.75 -16.13
C ALA A 14 -10.86 -24.37 -15.58
N ILE A 15 -10.97 -23.34 -16.42
CA ILE A 15 -10.75 -21.95 -16.02
C ILE A 15 -11.87 -21.55 -15.07
N LYS A 16 -11.50 -21.02 -13.90
CA LYS A 16 -12.45 -20.51 -12.91
C LYS A 16 -12.28 -19.01 -12.75
N GLU A 17 -13.41 -18.31 -12.78
CA GLU A 17 -13.46 -16.89 -12.47
C GLU A 17 -13.44 -16.67 -10.96
N MET A 18 -12.54 -15.80 -10.51
CA MET A 18 -12.39 -15.40 -9.10
C MET A 18 -12.32 -13.89 -9.03
N SER A 19 -13.06 -13.27 -8.11
CA SER A 19 -13.16 -11.82 -7.97
C SER A 19 -13.05 -11.39 -6.52
N TRP A 20 -12.34 -10.29 -6.29
CA TRP A 20 -12.24 -9.61 -5.00
C TRP A 20 -12.57 -8.13 -5.23
N ASP A 21 -13.78 -7.74 -4.84
CA ASP A 21 -14.27 -6.36 -4.91
C ASP A 21 -15.19 -6.09 -3.70
N PRO A 22 -14.74 -5.30 -2.71
CA PRO A 22 -13.47 -4.56 -2.69
C PRO A 22 -12.27 -5.42 -2.29
N ILE A 23 -11.10 -5.11 -2.85
CA ILE A 23 -9.81 -5.39 -2.20
C ILE A 23 -9.73 -4.55 -0.92
N THR A 24 -9.38 -5.19 0.19
CA THR A 24 -9.23 -4.54 1.50
C THR A 24 -7.76 -4.34 1.85
N ARG A 25 -7.48 -3.62 2.95
CA ARG A 25 -6.11 -3.24 3.38
C ARG A 25 -5.32 -2.52 2.26
N ILE A 26 -6.01 -1.65 1.51
CA ILE A 26 -5.46 -0.70 0.55
C ILE A 26 -6.14 0.66 0.76
N VAL A 27 -5.64 1.69 0.07
CA VAL A 27 -6.27 3.01 0.05
C VAL A 27 -7.15 3.16 -1.19
N GLY A 28 -8.43 3.52 -0.99
CA GLY A 28 -9.38 3.78 -2.07
C GLY A 28 -10.20 2.55 -2.48
N SER A 29 -10.65 2.55 -3.74
CA SER A 29 -11.49 1.47 -4.31
C SER A 29 -10.71 0.74 -5.39
N LEU A 30 -10.57 -0.57 -5.21
CA LEU A 30 -9.94 -1.48 -6.15
C LEU A 30 -10.73 -2.80 -6.18
N GLY A 31 -11.11 -3.22 -7.38
CA GLY A 31 -11.60 -4.56 -7.69
C GLY A 31 -10.57 -5.30 -8.55
N ILE A 32 -10.29 -6.55 -8.21
CA ILE A 32 -9.46 -7.45 -9.00
C ILE A 32 -10.30 -8.65 -9.44
N HIS A 33 -10.44 -8.83 -10.74
CA HIS A 33 -11.13 -9.96 -11.35
C HIS A 33 -10.13 -10.83 -12.10
N THR A 34 -10.24 -12.14 -12.01
CA THR A 34 -9.26 -13.07 -12.58
C THR A 34 -9.91 -14.28 -13.21
N GLU A 35 -9.27 -14.81 -14.25
CA GLU A 35 -9.48 -16.15 -14.78
C GLU A 35 -8.29 -17.02 -14.35
N ILE A 36 -8.53 -18.05 -13.55
CA ILE A 36 -7.48 -18.90 -12.96
C ILE A 36 -7.58 -20.33 -13.50
N ASP A 37 -6.46 -20.83 -14.01
CA ASP A 37 -6.23 -22.25 -14.24
C ASP A 37 -5.64 -22.87 -12.96
N PHE A 38 -6.48 -23.61 -12.23
CA PHE A 38 -6.07 -24.30 -11.01
C PHE A 38 -5.25 -25.57 -11.26
N GLU A 39 -5.33 -26.18 -12.46
CA GLU A 39 -4.51 -27.35 -12.80
C GLU A 39 -3.05 -26.93 -13.01
N SER A 40 -2.82 -25.86 -13.78
CA SER A 40 -1.47 -25.33 -14.00
C SER A 40 -1.00 -24.35 -12.94
N LYS A 41 -1.89 -23.94 -12.01
CA LYS A 41 -1.66 -22.96 -10.95
C LYS A 41 -1.23 -21.60 -11.50
N LYS A 42 -1.93 -21.12 -12.54
CA LYS A 42 -1.65 -19.85 -13.21
C LYS A 42 -2.88 -18.97 -13.28
N VAL A 43 -2.66 -17.67 -13.13
CA VAL A 43 -3.64 -16.64 -13.48
C VAL A 43 -3.47 -16.36 -14.97
N GLU A 44 -4.47 -16.71 -15.77
CA GLU A 44 -4.44 -16.55 -17.22
C GLU A 44 -4.79 -15.12 -17.62
N LYS A 45 -5.75 -14.51 -16.92
CA LYS A 45 -6.15 -13.12 -17.11
C LYS A 45 -6.43 -12.45 -15.77
N ALA A 46 -6.14 -11.16 -15.69
CA ALA A 46 -6.49 -10.30 -14.57
C ALA A 46 -6.97 -8.94 -15.09
N TRP A 47 -8.02 -8.41 -14.46
CA TRP A 47 -8.53 -7.07 -14.69
C TRP A 47 -8.49 -6.29 -13.39
N SER A 48 -7.99 -5.05 -13.47
CA SER A 48 -7.97 -4.10 -12.37
C SER A 48 -8.99 -3.00 -12.64
N THR A 49 -9.89 -2.77 -11.69
CA THR A 49 -10.94 -1.76 -11.80
C THR A 49 -10.99 -0.89 -10.54
N SER A 50 -11.33 0.38 -10.70
CA SER A 50 -11.59 1.30 -9.60
C SER A 50 -12.95 1.94 -9.82
N MET A 51 -13.79 1.98 -8.79
CA MET A 51 -15.18 2.43 -8.90
C MET A 51 -15.37 3.91 -8.56
N VAL A 52 -14.28 4.65 -8.34
CA VAL A 52 -14.33 6.04 -7.82
C VAL A 52 -13.63 6.99 -8.77
N PHE A 53 -14.37 7.99 -9.23
CA PHE A 53 -13.84 9.13 -9.98
C PHE A 53 -14.23 10.44 -9.27
N ARG A 54 -13.26 11.35 -9.11
CA ARG A 54 -13.48 12.67 -8.47
C ARG A 54 -13.21 13.87 -9.37
N GLY A 55 -12.50 13.70 -10.48
CA GLY A 55 -12.36 14.72 -11.52
C GLY A 55 -11.59 16.00 -11.12
N PHE A 56 -10.49 15.88 -10.37
CA PHE A 56 -9.63 17.02 -10.00
C PHE A 56 -9.24 17.88 -11.20
N ASP A 57 -8.80 17.25 -12.30
CA ASP A 57 -8.40 17.97 -13.53
C ASP A 57 -9.53 18.76 -14.20
N ILE A 58 -10.78 18.44 -13.88
CA ILE A 58 -11.95 19.13 -14.43
C ILE A 58 -12.21 20.40 -13.61
N PHE A 59 -12.40 20.25 -12.29
CA PHE A 59 -12.81 21.39 -11.45
C PHE A 59 -11.64 22.31 -11.08
N MET A 60 -10.39 21.89 -11.25
CA MET A 60 -9.23 22.77 -11.05
C MET A 60 -9.08 23.83 -12.14
N LYS A 61 -9.79 23.72 -13.27
CA LYS A 61 -9.74 24.73 -14.34
C LYS A 61 -10.34 26.05 -13.88
N GLY A 62 -9.58 27.13 -14.04
CA GLY A 62 -10.00 28.47 -13.61
C GLY A 62 -9.86 28.73 -12.12
N ILE A 63 -9.37 27.77 -11.34
CA ILE A 63 -8.96 27.99 -9.95
C ILE A 63 -7.65 28.77 -9.93
N ASP A 64 -7.52 29.67 -8.95
CA ASP A 64 -6.28 30.40 -8.74
C ASP A 64 -5.13 29.41 -8.50
N PRO A 65 -4.04 29.45 -9.28
CA PRO A 65 -2.91 28.54 -9.12
C PRO A 65 -2.37 28.47 -7.69
N ARG A 66 -2.48 29.55 -6.90
CA ARG A 66 -2.02 29.61 -5.50
C ARG A 66 -2.83 28.72 -4.56
N ASP A 67 -4.06 28.38 -4.91
CA ASP A 67 -4.91 27.50 -4.09
C ASP A 67 -4.71 26.01 -4.42
N THR A 68 -4.00 25.72 -5.52
CA THR A 68 -3.97 24.35 -6.08
C THR A 68 -3.26 23.35 -5.19
N HIS A 69 -2.29 23.74 -4.35
CA HIS A 69 -1.61 22.82 -3.42
C HIS A 69 -2.50 22.43 -2.23
N PHE A 70 -3.31 23.35 -1.72
CA PHE A 70 -4.34 23.03 -0.73
C PHE A 70 -5.38 22.09 -1.30
N ILE A 71 -5.79 22.28 -2.55
CA ILE A 71 -6.80 21.44 -3.20
C ILE A 71 -6.22 20.07 -3.55
N SER A 72 -5.06 20.00 -4.22
CA SER A 72 -4.45 18.74 -4.67
C SER A 72 -4.07 17.82 -3.51
N SER A 73 -3.77 18.37 -2.32
CA SER A 73 -3.54 17.55 -1.13
C SER A 73 -4.74 16.68 -0.74
N ARG A 74 -5.95 17.00 -1.20
CA ARG A 74 -7.16 16.19 -0.96
C ARG A 74 -7.34 15.09 -2.01
N ILE A 75 -6.39 14.92 -2.94
CA ILE A 75 -6.37 13.76 -3.84
C ILE A 75 -6.20 12.48 -3.02
N CYS A 76 -5.34 12.45 -2.01
CA CYS A 76 -5.15 11.25 -1.21
C CYS A 76 -5.11 11.59 0.29
N GLY A 77 -5.68 10.71 1.12
CA GLY A 77 -5.67 10.88 2.57
C GLY A 77 -4.41 10.31 3.25
N ILE A 78 -3.66 9.44 2.56
CA ILE A 78 -2.39 8.90 3.09
C ILE A 78 -1.18 9.70 2.59
N CYS A 79 -1.18 10.06 1.30
CA CYS A 79 -0.06 10.73 0.61
C CYS A 79 -0.47 12.12 0.06
N GLY A 80 -1.34 12.81 0.79
CA GLY A 80 -1.86 14.13 0.39
C GLY A 80 -0.79 15.21 0.40
N ASP A 81 0.16 15.12 1.32
CA ASP A 81 1.34 15.97 1.41
C ASP A 81 2.22 15.89 0.17
N ASN A 82 2.50 14.70 -0.37
CA ASN A 82 3.28 14.59 -1.60
C ASN A 82 2.60 15.31 -2.78
N HIS A 83 1.25 15.27 -2.86
CA HIS A 83 0.49 16.03 -3.85
C HIS A 83 0.54 17.55 -3.60
N CYS A 84 0.60 17.97 -2.33
CA CYS A 84 0.80 19.37 -1.94
C CYS A 84 2.18 19.85 -2.39
N THR A 85 3.24 19.14 -1.98
CA THR A 85 4.64 19.44 -2.27
C THR A 85 4.88 19.47 -3.77
N THR A 86 4.38 18.48 -4.53
CA THR A 86 4.47 18.46 -5.99
C THR A 86 3.78 19.68 -6.63
N SER A 87 2.61 20.07 -6.12
CA SER A 87 1.92 21.28 -6.59
C SER A 87 2.72 22.55 -6.32
N CYS A 88 3.29 22.69 -5.12
CA CYS A 88 4.18 23.81 -4.77
C CYS A 88 5.43 23.87 -5.66
N LEU A 89 6.07 22.73 -5.96
CA LEU A 89 7.23 22.68 -6.85
C LEU A 89 6.88 23.16 -8.27
N ASN A 90 5.72 22.76 -8.79
CA ASN A 90 5.22 23.21 -10.09
C ASN A 90 4.87 24.71 -10.08
N GLN A 91 4.26 25.20 -9.00
CA GLN A 91 3.99 26.62 -8.80
C GLN A 91 5.29 27.44 -8.79
N ASN A 92 6.30 27.02 -8.02
CA ASN A 92 7.60 27.67 -7.96
C ASN A 92 8.25 27.78 -9.34
N MET A 93 8.21 26.70 -10.13
CA MET A 93 8.68 26.70 -11.52
C MET A 93 7.90 27.71 -12.38
N ALA A 94 6.57 27.68 -12.33
CA ALA A 94 5.72 28.55 -13.15
C ALA A 94 5.87 30.03 -12.81
N TYR A 95 6.12 30.36 -11.53
CA TYR A 95 6.30 31.73 -11.07
C TYR A 95 7.74 32.23 -11.17
N GLY A 96 8.70 31.35 -11.47
CA GLY A 96 10.13 31.68 -11.44
C GLY A 96 10.63 32.00 -10.02
N VAL A 97 10.00 31.42 -9.00
CA VAL A 97 10.33 31.67 -7.59
C VAL A 97 11.25 30.57 -7.07
N LYS A 98 12.37 30.98 -6.47
CA LYS A 98 13.24 30.09 -5.70
C LYS A 98 12.98 30.30 -4.21
N PRO A 99 12.48 29.28 -3.47
CA PRO A 99 12.34 29.40 -2.03
C PRO A 99 13.71 29.52 -1.35
N PRO A 100 13.77 30.04 -0.11
CA PRO A 100 14.99 30.00 0.69
C PRO A 100 15.46 28.56 0.89
N ALA A 101 16.78 28.34 1.00
CA ALA A 101 17.34 26.99 1.20
C ALA A 101 16.77 26.26 2.43
N LEU A 102 16.42 27.00 3.49
CA LEU A 102 15.77 26.43 4.67
C LEU A 102 14.34 25.93 4.38
N GLY A 103 13.64 26.53 3.40
CA GLY A 103 12.33 26.06 2.95
C GLY A 103 12.43 24.70 2.25
N ASP A 104 13.43 24.51 1.39
CA ASP A 104 13.70 23.21 0.75
C ASP A 104 14.06 22.14 1.79
N LEU A 105 14.84 22.49 2.81
CA LEU A 105 15.15 21.58 3.93
C LEU A 105 13.89 21.23 4.75
N GLY A 106 12.99 22.20 4.95
CA GLY A 106 11.70 21.95 5.60
C GLY A 106 10.85 20.93 4.85
N TYR A 107 10.72 21.08 3.53
CA TYR A 107 10.04 20.08 2.69
C TYR A 107 10.71 18.71 2.78
N ASN A 108 12.04 18.63 2.67
CA ASN A 108 12.73 17.35 2.73
C ASN A 108 12.52 16.65 4.09
N LEU A 109 12.51 17.39 5.20
CA LEU A 109 12.26 16.84 6.53
C LEU A 109 10.81 16.35 6.68
N ALA A 110 9.84 17.12 6.17
CA ALA A 110 8.43 16.72 6.16
C ALA A 110 8.22 15.45 5.32
N GLU A 111 8.65 15.44 4.06
CA GLU A 111 8.46 14.29 3.16
C GLU A 111 9.25 13.05 3.61
N ALA A 112 10.41 13.22 4.26
CA ALA A 112 11.13 12.09 4.85
C ALA A 112 10.37 11.49 6.04
N ALA A 113 9.77 12.34 6.89
CA ALA A 113 8.84 11.89 7.93
C ALA A 113 7.61 11.22 7.31
N ASP A 114 7.19 11.71 6.14
CA ASP A 114 6.12 11.10 5.36
C ASP A 114 6.39 9.63 5.05
N TYR A 115 7.50 9.39 4.34
CA TYR A 115 7.95 8.05 3.96
C TYR A 115 8.13 7.11 5.15
N MET A 116 8.63 7.62 6.29
CA MET A 116 8.77 6.81 7.49
C MET A 116 7.43 6.28 8.00
N PHE A 117 6.37 7.10 8.03
CA PHE A 117 5.08 6.56 8.47
C PHE A 117 4.36 5.74 7.42
N ASP A 118 4.36 6.17 6.15
CA ASP A 118 3.58 5.47 5.12
C ASP A 118 4.13 4.05 4.96
N HIS A 119 5.46 3.90 4.85
CA HIS A 119 6.07 2.58 4.78
C HIS A 119 5.86 1.73 6.03
N ALA A 120 6.01 2.29 7.22
CA ALA A 120 5.79 1.52 8.45
C ALA A 120 4.35 1.01 8.54
N ILE A 121 3.37 1.91 8.42
CA ILE A 121 1.95 1.55 8.58
C ILE A 121 1.46 0.63 7.44
N PHE A 122 1.87 0.90 6.20
CA PHE A 122 1.48 0.06 5.07
C PHE A 122 2.11 -1.33 5.18
N ASN A 123 3.41 -1.41 5.45
CA ASN A 123 4.09 -2.69 5.52
C ASN A 123 3.52 -3.54 6.66
N ASP A 124 3.52 -3.03 7.89
CA ASP A 124 3.28 -3.91 9.04
C ASP A 124 1.81 -4.00 9.46
N CYS A 125 0.99 -3.00 9.11
CA CYS A 125 -0.43 -2.99 9.46
C CYS A 125 -1.36 -3.29 8.29
N MET A 126 -0.86 -3.28 7.04
CA MET A 126 -1.64 -3.58 5.84
C MET A 126 -1.07 -4.80 5.11
N ALA A 127 0.05 -4.69 4.41
CA ALA A 127 0.61 -5.75 3.56
C ALA A 127 1.02 -7.01 4.35
N ASN A 128 1.75 -6.86 5.45
CA ASN A 128 2.30 -7.99 6.20
C ASN A 128 1.25 -8.83 6.94
N VAL A 129 0.00 -8.34 7.02
CA VAL A 129 -1.13 -9.15 7.49
C VAL A 129 -1.37 -10.35 6.56
N ASP A 130 -0.96 -10.28 5.29
CA ASP A 130 -0.99 -11.44 4.39
C ASP A 130 -0.02 -12.57 4.81
N PHE A 131 0.94 -12.25 5.69
CA PHE A 131 1.99 -13.14 6.17
C PHE A 131 1.87 -13.45 7.67
N CYS A 132 0.83 -12.96 8.34
CA CYS A 132 0.63 -13.23 9.76
C CYS A 132 0.25 -14.70 10.02
N GLU A 133 0.39 -15.15 11.27
CA GLU A 133 0.10 -16.53 11.66
C GLU A 133 -1.33 -16.93 11.27
N GLN A 134 -2.32 -16.06 11.51
CA GLN A 134 -3.71 -16.34 11.18
C GLN A 134 -3.90 -16.61 9.69
N MET A 135 -3.41 -15.72 8.82
CA MET A 135 -3.55 -15.87 7.36
C MET A 135 -2.82 -17.10 6.83
N VAL A 136 -1.59 -17.33 7.29
CA VAL A 136 -0.79 -18.48 6.86
C VAL A 136 -1.40 -19.79 7.35
N LYS A 137 -1.97 -19.84 8.56
CA LYS A 137 -2.66 -21.02 9.08
C LYS A 137 -3.88 -21.40 8.24
N GLU A 138 -4.65 -20.42 7.80
CA GLU A 138 -5.86 -20.62 6.99
C GLU A 138 -5.54 -21.06 5.55
N THR A 139 -4.44 -20.59 4.97
CA THR A 139 -4.11 -20.81 3.56
C THR A 139 -3.06 -21.90 3.32
N ASN A 140 -2.04 -22.00 4.19
CA ASN A 140 -0.87 -22.87 4.04
C ASN A 140 -0.42 -23.45 5.41
N PRO A 141 -1.23 -24.29 6.08
CA PRO A 141 -0.94 -24.77 7.44
C PRO A 141 0.36 -25.58 7.55
N THR A 142 0.82 -26.21 6.46
CA THR A 142 2.11 -26.90 6.42
C THR A 142 3.29 -25.92 6.51
N LEU A 143 3.16 -24.73 5.92
CA LEU A 143 4.17 -23.68 5.98
C LEU A 143 4.33 -23.17 7.41
N LEU A 144 3.21 -22.94 8.12
CA LEU A 144 3.26 -22.53 9.52
C LEU A 144 4.00 -23.57 10.39
N ARG A 145 3.71 -24.87 10.22
CA ARG A 145 4.43 -25.93 10.96
C ARG A 145 5.95 -25.91 10.72
N THR A 146 6.38 -25.60 9.50
CA THR A 146 7.81 -25.41 9.19
C THR A 146 8.35 -24.16 9.88
N ALA A 147 7.59 -23.06 9.89
CA ALA A 147 7.98 -21.82 10.54
C ALA A 147 8.20 -21.96 12.07
N GLU A 148 7.47 -22.87 12.74
CA GLU A 148 7.65 -23.16 14.18
C GLU A 148 9.05 -23.66 14.54
N SER A 149 9.72 -24.33 13.60
CA SER A 149 11.05 -24.91 13.82
C SER A 149 12.14 -24.23 13.01
N THR A 150 11.79 -23.21 12.21
CA THR A 150 12.75 -22.44 11.41
C THR A 150 13.29 -21.27 12.25
N PRO A 151 14.59 -21.25 12.60
CA PRO A 151 15.20 -20.12 13.30
C PRO A 151 15.09 -18.84 12.48
N ALA A 152 14.82 -17.71 13.13
CA ALA A 152 14.82 -16.41 12.48
C ALA A 152 16.25 -15.83 12.41
N PRO A 153 16.83 -15.63 11.20
CA PRO A 153 18.13 -14.96 11.07
C PRO A 153 18.04 -13.53 11.62
N GLY A 154 19.01 -13.12 12.44
CA GLY A 154 18.98 -11.81 13.09
C GLY A 154 18.18 -11.77 14.40
N SER A 155 17.84 -12.94 14.97
CA SER A 155 17.15 -13.04 16.28
C SER A 155 17.83 -12.28 17.42
N ASP A 156 19.13 -12.03 17.34
CA ASP A 156 19.90 -11.18 18.26
C ASP A 156 19.59 -9.68 18.12
N ILE A 157 19.10 -9.25 16.95
CA ILE A 157 18.72 -7.87 16.64
C ILE A 157 17.23 -7.63 16.96
N HIS A 158 16.35 -8.51 16.47
CA HIS A 158 14.89 -8.30 16.54
C HIS A 158 14.19 -9.15 17.63
N GLY A 159 14.89 -10.02 18.35
CA GLY A 159 14.36 -10.76 19.51
C GLY A 159 13.48 -11.98 19.21
N TYR A 160 12.87 -12.08 18.03
CA TYR A 160 12.12 -13.26 17.60
C TYR A 160 13.02 -14.47 17.34
N LYS A 161 12.73 -15.63 17.95
CA LYS A 161 13.57 -16.84 17.85
C LYS A 161 13.30 -17.62 16.56
N THR A 162 12.04 -17.72 16.18
CA THR A 162 11.58 -18.49 15.02
C THR A 162 10.83 -17.60 14.03
N ILE A 163 10.70 -18.05 12.79
CA ILE A 163 9.89 -17.36 11.78
C ILE A 163 8.41 -17.32 12.22
N ALA A 164 7.91 -18.35 12.90
CA ALA A 164 6.55 -18.34 13.43
C ALA A 164 6.33 -17.25 14.49
N ASP A 165 7.35 -16.90 15.29
CA ASP A 165 7.25 -15.78 16.24
C ASP A 165 7.04 -14.45 15.51
N ILE A 166 7.71 -14.24 14.37
CA ILE A 166 7.49 -13.07 13.50
C ILE A 166 6.08 -13.10 12.88
N MET A 167 5.62 -14.26 12.41
CA MET A 167 4.25 -14.37 11.88
C MET A 167 3.19 -14.01 12.94
N ARG A 168 3.42 -14.40 14.20
CA ARG A 168 2.54 -14.07 15.33
C ARG A 168 2.54 -12.60 15.68
N SER A 169 3.71 -11.95 15.62
CA SER A 169 3.84 -10.52 15.92
C SER A 169 3.10 -9.63 14.91
N LEU A 170 2.82 -10.15 13.72
CA LEU A 170 2.06 -9.49 12.66
C LEU A 170 0.54 -9.72 12.75
N ASN A 171 0.03 -10.51 13.71
CA ASN A 171 -1.41 -10.72 13.84
C ASN A 171 -2.13 -9.39 14.18
N PRO A 172 -3.21 -9.04 13.46
CA PRO A 172 -3.92 -7.78 13.69
C PRO A 172 -4.38 -7.61 15.14
N PHE A 173 -4.11 -6.43 15.71
CA PHE A 173 -4.50 -6.01 17.07
C PHE A 173 -4.00 -6.85 18.25
N THR A 174 -3.24 -7.92 18.00
CA THR A 174 -2.83 -8.89 19.01
C THR A 174 -1.35 -9.22 18.96
N GLY A 175 -0.75 -9.12 17.77
CA GLY A 175 0.69 -9.21 17.60
C GLY A 175 1.39 -7.95 18.10
N ASP A 176 2.51 -8.14 18.78
CA ASP A 176 3.27 -7.05 19.40
C ASP A 176 3.87 -6.09 18.36
N PHE A 177 4.47 -6.59 17.29
CA PHE A 177 5.03 -5.76 16.23
C PHE A 177 3.95 -4.95 15.49
N TYR A 178 2.77 -5.55 15.22
CA TYR A 178 1.62 -4.82 14.68
C TYR A 178 1.22 -3.64 15.58
N LEU A 179 1.13 -3.87 16.89
CA LEU A 179 0.75 -2.84 17.87
C LEU A 179 1.83 -1.77 18.07
N GLU A 180 3.11 -2.17 18.02
CA GLU A 180 4.24 -1.26 18.07
C GLU A 180 4.24 -0.33 16.84
N THR A 181 4.07 -0.87 15.63
CA THR A 181 4.04 -0.05 14.42
C THR A 181 2.89 0.95 14.41
N LEU A 182 1.76 0.66 15.06
CA LEU A 182 0.71 1.68 15.29
C LEU A 182 1.19 2.87 16.15
N GLN A 183 2.11 2.66 17.09
CA GLN A 183 2.75 3.76 17.82
C GLN A 183 3.82 4.46 16.97
N VAL A 184 4.59 3.69 16.20
CA VAL A 184 5.57 4.24 15.23
C VAL A 184 4.90 5.22 14.28
N ALA A 185 3.76 4.83 13.73
CA ALA A 185 2.95 5.66 12.86
C ALA A 185 2.55 6.99 13.52
N ARG A 186 2.28 7.01 14.82
CA ARG A 186 1.88 8.26 15.52
C ARG A 186 3.02 9.24 15.62
N TYR A 187 4.15 8.84 16.22
CA TYR A 187 5.24 9.79 16.45
C TYR A 187 5.94 10.19 15.15
N THR A 188 5.99 9.32 14.14
CA THR A 188 6.50 9.71 12.80
C THR A 188 5.57 10.71 12.12
N ARG A 189 4.28 10.72 12.45
CA ARG A 189 3.35 11.75 12.00
C ARG A 189 3.42 13.04 12.81
N GLU A 190 3.74 12.96 14.09
CA GLU A 190 4.12 14.13 14.88
C GLU A 190 5.39 14.80 14.30
N MET A 191 6.37 14.01 13.84
CA MET A 191 7.57 14.53 13.15
C MET A 191 7.19 15.29 11.87
N TYR A 192 6.25 14.77 11.08
CA TYR A 192 5.72 15.47 9.90
C TYR A 192 5.09 16.81 10.30
N CYS A 193 4.22 16.83 11.31
CA CYS A 193 3.52 18.03 11.78
C CYS A 193 4.42 19.16 12.32
N LEU A 194 5.72 18.91 12.54
CA LEU A 194 6.67 19.97 12.89
C LEU A 194 6.98 20.89 11.69
N PHE A 195 6.79 20.41 10.46
CA PHE A 195 7.19 21.12 9.24
C PHE A 195 6.09 21.19 8.16
N GLY A 196 5.12 20.26 8.15
CA GLY A 196 4.06 20.13 7.14
C GLY A 196 2.65 20.35 7.66
#